data_AF-A0ABD5I713-F1
#
_entry.id   AF-A0ABD5I713-F1
#
_cell.length_a   1.000
_cell.length_b   1.000
_cell.length_c   1.000
_cell.angle_alpha   90.00
_cell.angle_beta   90.00
_cell.angle_gamma   90.00
#
_symmetry.space_group_name_H-M   'P 1'
#
loop_
_entity.id
_entity.type
_entity.pdbx_description
1 polymer ?
#
loop_
_entity_poly.entity_id
_entity_poly.type
_entity_poly.pdbx_seq_one_letter_code
_entity_poly.pdbx_strand_id
1 'polypeptide(L)'
;MTNQNYKRFILNNKKDYIIYLRYLIIQSYKFMNRHSIYINNLKGDIEDLNLLKKPHLNIDSSIYEEHNDRIQFISSKLLNLFGDLQGDALSYNKFRKKLVNRNIEVKSLLGKLPKEISNLLDSARDARNWGLHEPESLLVAHFENIKQLWPKQEIDYYLSNFTPIAIPMFKKYEGAWLISLYEECLSMQKCNEKVFEQMIKDYEILIQDKVLINDIVHPVRPFESEILLSKTSLQMQNRKYKA
;
A
#
# COMPACT_ATOMS: atom_id res chain seq x y z
N MET A 1 -20.79 -23.85 -23.51
CA MET A 1 -20.60 -23.42 -22.11
C MET A 1 -19.81 -22.12 -22.13
N THR A 2 -20.40 -21.01 -21.71
CA THR A 2 -19.72 -19.72 -21.61
C THR A 2 -18.71 -19.78 -20.46
N ASN A 3 -17.42 -19.62 -20.76
CA ASN A 3 -16.36 -19.51 -19.75
C ASN A 3 -16.60 -18.24 -18.91
N GLN A 4 -17.25 -18.38 -17.76
CA GLN A 4 -17.46 -17.29 -16.82
C GLN A 4 -16.10 -16.77 -16.34
N ASN A 5 -15.86 -15.47 -16.50
CA ASN A 5 -14.59 -14.86 -16.14
C ASN A 5 -14.55 -14.53 -14.64
N TYR A 6 -14.13 -15.49 -13.82
CA TYR A 6 -14.00 -15.34 -12.36
C TYR A 6 -12.89 -14.38 -11.91
N LYS A 7 -12.07 -13.84 -12.82
CA LYS A 7 -11.00 -12.88 -12.44
C LYS A 7 -11.54 -11.56 -11.93
N ARG A 8 -12.79 -11.21 -12.26
CA ARG A 8 -13.36 -9.89 -11.97
C ARG A 8 -14.68 -10.04 -11.24
N PHE A 9 -14.83 -9.29 -10.16
CA PHE A 9 -16.13 -9.07 -9.56
C PHE A 9 -17.00 -8.22 -10.48
N ILE A 10 -18.16 -8.74 -10.88
CA ILE A 10 -19.08 -8.07 -11.81
C ILE A 10 -20.06 -7.22 -11.00
N LEU A 11 -20.22 -5.96 -11.40
CA LEU A 11 -21.12 -5.00 -10.77
C LEU A 11 -22.33 -4.77 -11.68
N ASN A 12 -23.50 -5.30 -11.31
CA ASN A 12 -24.72 -5.20 -12.11
C ASN A 12 -25.75 -4.26 -11.46
N ASN A 13 -25.83 -4.27 -10.13
CA ASN A 13 -26.80 -3.49 -9.37
C ASN A 13 -26.15 -2.78 -8.17
N LYS A 14 -26.89 -1.88 -7.52
CA LYS A 14 -26.42 -1.11 -6.36
C LYS A 14 -25.85 -1.98 -5.23
N LYS A 15 -26.41 -3.17 -4.98
CA LYS A 15 -25.94 -4.09 -3.94
C LYS A 15 -24.50 -4.57 -4.21
N ASP A 16 -24.14 -4.79 -5.47
CA ASP A 16 -22.79 -5.21 -5.84
C ASP A 16 -21.76 -4.10 -5.51
N TYR A 17 -22.12 -2.82 -5.71
CA TYR A 17 -21.28 -1.68 -5.34
C TYR A 17 -21.08 -1.59 -3.81
N ILE A 18 -22.15 -1.84 -3.04
CA ILE A 18 -22.09 -1.91 -1.57
C ILE A 18 -21.16 -3.05 -1.13
N ILE A 19 -21.25 -4.24 -1.73
CA ILE A 19 -20.38 -5.38 -1.43
C ILE A 19 -18.92 -5.05 -1.75
N TYR A 20 -18.67 -4.46 -2.92
CA TYR A 20 -17.33 -4.07 -3.34
C TYR A 20 -16.69 -3.10 -2.35
N LEU A 21 -17.42 -2.06 -1.96
CA LEU A 21 -16.94 -1.04 -1.03
C LEU A 21 -16.80 -1.57 0.40
N ARG A 22 -17.73 -2.42 0.85
CA ARG A 22 -17.63 -3.13 2.14
C ARG A 22 -16.34 -3.93 2.23
N TYR A 23 -16.01 -4.69 1.19
CA TYR A 23 -14.80 -5.49 1.18
C TYR A 23 -13.55 -4.60 1.21
N LEU A 24 -13.52 -3.50 0.45
CA LEU A 24 -12.44 -2.51 0.53
C LEU A 24 -12.28 -1.96 1.95
N ILE A 25 -13.37 -1.51 2.58
CA ILE A 25 -13.36 -0.98 3.94
C ILE A 25 -12.75 -1.99 4.92
N ILE A 26 -13.20 -3.25 4.87
CA ILE A 26 -12.70 -4.31 5.75
C ILE A 26 -11.19 -4.51 5.57
N GLN A 27 -10.69 -4.57 4.33
CA GLN A 27 -9.27 -4.80 4.08
C GLN A 27 -8.43 -3.59 4.45
N SER A 28 -8.84 -2.39 4.05
CA SER A 28 -8.16 -1.13 4.37
C SER A 28 -8.06 -0.94 5.89
N TYR A 29 -9.16 -1.14 6.62
CA TYR A 29 -9.19 -1.03 8.07
C TYR A 29 -8.18 -1.97 8.75
N LYS A 30 -8.16 -3.25 8.35
CA LYS A 30 -7.20 -4.25 8.88
C LYS A 30 -5.75 -3.86 8.62
N PHE A 31 -5.43 -3.38 7.41
CA PHE A 31 -4.08 -2.98 7.07
C PHE A 31 -3.67 -1.67 7.77
N MET A 32 -4.58 -0.70 7.90
CA MET A 32 -4.34 0.53 8.66
C MET A 32 -4.06 0.23 10.13
N ASN A 33 -4.83 -0.65 10.78
CA ASN A 33 -4.57 -1.05 12.17
C ASN A 33 -3.18 -1.70 12.32
N ARG A 34 -2.78 -2.59 11.40
CA ARG A 34 -1.43 -3.17 11.40
C ARG A 34 -0.34 -2.14 11.16
N HIS A 35 -0.60 -1.16 10.29
CA HIS A 35 0.32 -0.07 10.03
C HIS A 35 0.58 0.74 11.30
N SER A 36 -0.48 1.11 12.04
CA SER A 36 -0.36 1.82 13.32
C SER A 36 0.44 1.03 14.37
N ILE A 37 0.29 -0.30 14.42
CA ILE A 37 1.12 -1.14 15.30
C ILE A 37 2.60 -1.03 14.92
N TYR A 38 2.94 -1.14 13.63
CA TYR A 38 4.33 -1.05 13.19
C TYR A 38 4.92 0.34 13.38
N ILE A 39 4.13 1.40 13.18
CA ILE A 39 4.53 2.78 13.51
C ILE A 39 4.85 2.92 15.00
N ASN A 40 4.02 2.36 15.87
CA ASN A 40 4.24 2.44 17.32
C ASN A 40 5.49 1.67 17.75
N ASN A 41 5.76 0.52 17.14
CA ASN A 41 6.99 -0.23 17.41
C ASN A 41 8.23 0.56 16.96
N LEU A 42 8.20 1.16 15.76
CA LEU A 42 9.26 2.03 15.26
C LEU A 42 9.49 3.22 16.19
N LYS A 43 8.40 3.84 16.66
CA LYS A 43 8.45 4.92 17.64
C LYS A 43 9.13 4.47 18.94
N GLY A 44 8.81 3.28 19.44
CA GLY A 44 9.43 2.71 20.63
C GLY A 44 10.95 2.62 20.50
N ASP A 45 11.44 2.08 19.38
CA ASP A 45 12.89 1.97 19.15
C ASP A 45 13.57 3.35 19.03
N ILE A 46 12.91 4.33 18.43
CA ILE A 46 13.40 5.73 18.37
C ILE A 46 13.54 6.33 19.77
N GLU A 47 12.57 6.07 20.66
CA GLU A 47 12.55 6.56 22.04
C GLU A 47 13.60 5.86 22.90
N ASP A 48 13.66 4.52 22.85
CA ASP A 48 14.59 3.69 23.63
C ASP A 48 16.06 3.99 23.28
N LEU A 49 16.35 4.22 22.00
CA LEU A 49 17.67 4.61 21.52
C LEU A 49 17.94 6.13 21.63
N ASN A 50 16.93 6.91 22.04
CA ASN A 50 16.98 8.36 22.20
C ASN A 50 17.47 9.08 20.92
N LEU A 51 17.02 8.61 19.76
CA LEU A 51 17.51 9.06 18.45
C LEU A 51 17.13 10.51 18.14
N LEU A 52 16.03 11.02 18.69
CA LEU A 52 15.66 12.44 18.52
C LEU A 52 16.72 13.41 19.07
N LYS A 53 17.49 12.99 20.09
CA LYS A 53 18.61 13.77 20.62
C LYS A 53 19.95 13.39 19.98
N LYS A 54 20.02 12.25 19.30
CA LYS A 54 21.24 11.67 18.72
C LYS A 54 20.95 11.08 17.33
N PRO A 55 20.55 11.90 16.34
CA PRO A 55 20.11 11.39 15.04
C PRO A 55 21.22 10.66 14.27
N HIS A 56 22.49 11.01 14.49
CA HIS A 56 23.62 10.37 13.83
C HIS A 56 24.21 9.19 14.64
N LEU A 57 23.50 8.69 15.66
CA LEU A 57 23.93 7.49 16.37
C LEU A 57 23.91 6.30 15.40
N ASN A 58 25.02 5.56 15.33
CA ASN A 58 25.09 4.33 14.55
C ASN A 58 24.31 3.20 15.23
N ILE A 59 23.31 2.67 14.54
CA ILE A 59 22.46 1.55 14.98
C ILE A 59 22.70 0.32 14.09
N ASP A 60 22.41 -0.89 14.57
CA ASP A 60 22.45 -2.08 13.72
C ASP A 60 21.49 -1.96 12.54
N SER A 61 21.97 -2.26 11.34
CA SER A 61 21.16 -2.11 10.12
C SER A 61 19.88 -2.95 10.17
N SER A 62 19.91 -4.11 10.84
CA SER A 62 18.73 -4.96 11.03
C SER A 62 17.56 -4.24 11.72
N ILE A 63 17.81 -3.26 12.59
CA ILE A 63 16.74 -2.50 13.27
C ILE A 63 15.94 -1.72 12.23
N TYR A 64 16.62 -1.00 11.34
CA TYR A 64 15.95 -0.27 10.25
C TYR A 64 15.29 -1.22 9.25
N GLU A 65 16.03 -2.23 8.77
CA GLU A 65 15.53 -3.11 7.71
C GLU A 65 14.27 -3.87 8.16
N GLU A 66 14.21 -4.35 9.42
CA GLU A 66 13.01 -5.02 9.93
C GLU A 66 11.77 -4.11 9.97
N HIS A 67 11.94 -2.84 10.36
CA HIS A 67 10.84 -1.88 10.34
C HIS A 67 10.44 -1.53 8.91
N ASN A 68 11.42 -1.21 8.08
CA ASN A 68 11.23 -0.87 6.68
C ASN A 68 10.48 -1.98 5.95
N ASP A 69 10.90 -3.25 6.06
CA ASP A 69 10.26 -4.39 5.42
C ASP A 69 8.79 -4.56 5.85
N ARG A 70 8.51 -4.50 7.16
CA ARG A 70 7.16 -4.67 7.70
C ARG A 70 6.25 -3.52 7.28
N ILE A 71 6.75 -2.30 7.31
CA ILE A 71 6.03 -1.08 6.93
C ILE A 71 5.76 -1.10 5.43
N GLN A 72 6.79 -1.25 4.59
CA GLN A 72 6.68 -1.28 3.14
C GLN A 72 5.68 -2.35 2.67
N PHE A 73 5.69 -3.53 3.29
CA PHE A 73 4.70 -4.56 2.98
C PHE A 73 3.26 -4.06 3.17
N ILE A 74 2.95 -3.41 4.30
CA ILE A 74 1.61 -2.90 4.59
C ILE A 74 1.28 -1.68 3.72
N SER A 75 2.22 -0.76 3.56
CA SER A 75 2.10 0.42 2.69
C SER A 75 1.75 0.01 1.28
N SER A 76 2.44 -0.99 0.72
CA SER A 76 2.14 -1.57 -0.60
C SER A 76 0.71 -2.12 -0.69
N LYS A 77 0.21 -2.81 0.35
CA LYS A 77 -1.19 -3.29 0.36
C LYS A 77 -2.19 -2.14 0.37
N LEU A 78 -1.95 -1.11 1.18
CA LEU A 78 -2.81 0.08 1.24
C LEU A 78 -2.80 0.86 -0.08
N LEU A 79 -1.63 1.05 -0.68
CA LEU A 79 -1.46 1.70 -1.98
C LEU A 79 -2.23 0.95 -3.10
N ASN A 80 -2.25 -0.38 -3.07
CA ASN A 80 -3.06 -1.16 -4.01
C ASN A 80 -4.57 -0.96 -3.78
N LEU A 81 -5.04 -1.00 -2.52
CA LEU A 81 -6.45 -0.82 -2.17
C LEU A 81 -6.95 0.60 -2.43
N PHE A 82 -6.09 1.61 -2.33
CA PHE A 82 -6.46 3.00 -2.54
C PHE A 82 -6.21 3.45 -3.98
N GLY A 83 -5.00 3.27 -4.50
CA GLY A 83 -4.51 3.95 -5.71
C GLY A 83 -4.68 3.22 -7.03
N ASP A 84 -4.83 1.89 -7.06
CA ASP A 84 -4.78 1.12 -8.31
C ASP A 84 -5.91 1.51 -9.30
N LEU A 85 -5.64 1.45 -10.61
CA LEU A 85 -6.61 1.70 -11.68
C LEU A 85 -6.68 0.58 -12.72
N GLN A 86 -5.93 -0.51 -12.57
CA GLN A 86 -5.97 -1.65 -13.47
C GLN A 86 -7.39 -2.26 -13.50
N GLY A 87 -7.79 -2.83 -14.64
CA GLY A 87 -9.19 -3.22 -14.87
C GLY A 87 -9.69 -4.30 -13.90
N ASP A 88 -8.80 -5.20 -13.50
CA ASP A 88 -9.00 -6.31 -12.56
C ASP A 88 -8.62 -5.97 -11.11
N ALA A 89 -7.91 -4.88 -10.86
CA ALA A 89 -7.51 -4.49 -9.50
C ALA A 89 -8.69 -4.12 -8.60
N LEU A 90 -8.70 -4.55 -7.35
CA LEU A 90 -9.69 -4.11 -6.38
C LEU A 90 -9.18 -2.86 -5.65
N SER A 91 -9.66 -1.68 -6.02
CA SER A 91 -9.28 -0.42 -5.36
C SER A 91 -10.42 0.61 -5.31
N TYR A 92 -10.25 1.60 -4.43
CA TYR A 92 -11.16 2.73 -4.28
C TYR A 92 -10.99 3.78 -5.39
N ASN A 93 -9.77 4.02 -5.88
CA ASN A 93 -9.55 4.88 -7.05
C ASN A 93 -10.29 4.33 -8.28
N LYS A 94 -10.21 3.02 -8.53
CA LYS A 94 -10.97 2.36 -9.61
C LYS A 94 -12.48 2.48 -9.36
N PHE A 95 -12.92 2.27 -8.13
CA PHE A 95 -14.33 2.42 -7.75
C PHE A 95 -14.87 3.79 -8.16
N ARG A 96 -14.27 4.87 -7.65
CA ARG A 96 -14.72 6.24 -7.93
C ARG A 96 -14.56 6.67 -9.38
N LYS A 97 -13.40 6.42 -9.99
CA LYS A 97 -13.09 6.97 -11.32
C LYS A 97 -13.67 6.15 -12.46
N LYS A 98 -13.81 4.83 -12.30
CA LYS A 98 -14.25 3.93 -13.38
C LYS A 98 -15.60 3.27 -13.13
N LEU A 99 -15.82 2.72 -11.93
CA LEU A 99 -16.98 1.86 -11.68
C LEU A 99 -18.27 2.66 -11.43
N VAL A 100 -18.20 3.72 -10.62
CA VAL A 100 -19.36 4.59 -10.33
C VAL A 100 -19.94 5.18 -11.62
N ASN A 101 -19.10 5.54 -12.59
CA ASN A 101 -19.55 6.10 -13.86
C ASN A 101 -20.34 5.12 -14.75
N ARG A 102 -20.38 3.83 -14.44
CA ARG A 102 -21.09 2.80 -15.21
C ARG A 102 -22.55 2.62 -14.80
N ASN A 103 -22.95 3.15 -13.65
CA ASN A 103 -24.29 3.00 -13.12
C ASN A 103 -24.85 4.39 -12.75
N ILE A 104 -25.94 4.80 -13.44
CA ILE A 104 -26.52 6.14 -13.32
C ILE A 104 -27.06 6.40 -11.91
N GLU A 105 -27.72 5.41 -11.30
CA GLU A 105 -28.27 5.51 -9.94
C GLU A 105 -27.14 5.76 -8.92
N VAL A 106 -26.11 4.90 -8.92
CA VAL A 106 -24.95 5.02 -8.01
C VAL A 106 -24.21 6.33 -8.23
N LYS A 107 -24.03 6.75 -9.48
CA LYS A 107 -23.39 8.03 -9.82
C LYS A 107 -24.20 9.21 -9.30
N SER A 108 -25.54 9.15 -9.42
CA SER A 108 -26.43 10.19 -8.92
C SER A 108 -26.35 10.32 -7.40
N LEU A 109 -26.29 9.19 -6.67
CA LEU A 109 -26.18 9.18 -5.22
C LEU A 109 -24.83 9.72 -4.73
N LEU A 110 -23.73 9.25 -5.32
CA LEU A 110 -22.37 9.53 -4.83
C LEU A 110 -21.77 10.85 -5.33
N GLY A 111 -22.39 11.46 -6.35
CA GLY A 111 -21.96 12.75 -6.90
C GLY A 111 -20.48 12.79 -7.34
N LYS A 112 -19.91 14.00 -7.31
CA LYS A 112 -18.50 14.22 -7.61
C LYS A 112 -17.64 13.93 -6.38
N LEU A 113 -16.49 13.29 -6.61
CA LEU A 113 -15.50 13.09 -5.56
C LEU A 113 -14.85 14.45 -5.22
N PRO A 114 -14.64 14.80 -3.93
CA PRO A 114 -13.92 16.00 -3.56
C PRO A 114 -12.52 16.04 -4.19
N LYS A 115 -12.10 17.22 -4.65
CA LYS A 115 -10.83 17.41 -5.37
C LYS A 115 -9.63 16.95 -4.53
N GLU A 116 -9.64 17.26 -3.24
CA GLU A 116 -8.61 16.82 -2.29
C GLU A 116 -8.47 15.29 -2.29
N ILE A 117 -9.57 14.56 -2.13
CA ILE A 117 -9.54 13.09 -2.12
C ILE A 117 -9.12 12.54 -3.48
N SER A 118 -9.57 13.15 -4.59
CA SER A 118 -9.11 12.75 -5.93
C SER A 118 -7.58 12.88 -6.06
N ASN A 119 -7.00 13.98 -5.57
CA ASN A 119 -5.56 14.19 -5.60
C ASN A 119 -4.82 13.15 -4.74
N LEU A 120 -5.31 12.84 -3.54
CA LEU A 120 -4.73 11.80 -2.68
C LEU A 120 -4.72 10.43 -3.38
N LEU A 121 -5.79 10.09 -4.10
CA LEU A 121 -5.87 8.85 -4.86
C LEU A 121 -4.92 8.83 -6.07
N ASP A 122 -4.70 9.98 -6.72
CA ASP A 122 -3.70 10.11 -7.78
C ASP A 122 -2.28 9.96 -7.23
N SER A 123 -1.96 10.61 -6.11
CA SER A 123 -0.66 10.42 -5.43
C SER A 123 -0.45 8.97 -4.99
N ALA A 124 -1.48 8.32 -4.43
CA ALA A 124 -1.40 6.90 -4.06
C ALA A 124 -1.15 5.99 -5.29
N ARG A 125 -1.78 6.30 -6.43
CA ARG A 125 -1.51 5.58 -7.69
C ARG A 125 -0.07 5.76 -8.13
N ASP A 126 0.44 6.98 -8.10
CA ASP A 126 1.77 7.29 -8.61
C ASP A 126 2.85 6.66 -7.72
N ALA A 127 2.69 6.72 -6.39
CA ALA A 127 3.54 6.01 -5.43
C ALA A 127 3.51 4.49 -5.63
N ARG A 128 2.31 3.90 -5.83
CA ARG A 128 2.13 2.47 -6.12
C ARG A 128 2.85 2.05 -7.40
N ASN A 129 2.72 2.85 -8.45
CA ASN A 129 3.34 2.55 -9.74
C ASN A 129 4.85 2.70 -9.68
N TRP A 130 5.34 3.75 -9.00
CA TRP A 130 6.77 3.92 -8.77
C TRP A 130 7.34 2.73 -7.98
N GLY A 131 6.77 2.36 -6.83
CA GLY A 131 7.29 1.24 -6.02
C GLY A 131 7.22 -0.15 -6.68
N LEU A 132 6.42 -0.32 -7.74
CA LEU A 132 6.41 -1.57 -8.53
C LEU A 132 7.37 -1.56 -9.73
N HIS A 133 7.91 -0.38 -10.08
CA HIS A 133 8.74 -0.16 -11.26
C HIS A 133 10.00 0.68 -10.95
N GLU A 134 10.35 0.84 -9.68
CA GLU A 134 11.45 1.69 -9.22
C GLU A 134 12.87 1.26 -9.69
N PRO A 135 13.20 -0.04 -9.94
CA PRO A 135 14.61 -0.43 -10.13
C PRO A 135 15.35 0.33 -11.23
N GLU A 136 14.70 0.59 -12.37
CA GLU A 136 15.30 1.35 -13.46
C GLU A 136 15.49 2.83 -13.09
N SER A 137 14.49 3.44 -12.45
CA SER A 137 14.59 4.83 -11.99
C SER A 137 15.66 5.01 -10.90
N LEU A 138 15.83 4.01 -10.02
CA LEU A 138 16.87 4.00 -9.00
C LEU A 138 18.27 3.85 -9.60
N LEU A 139 18.43 3.06 -10.67
CA LEU A 139 19.70 2.99 -11.40
C LEU A 139 20.09 4.34 -12.01
N VAL A 140 19.15 5.02 -12.66
CA VAL A 140 19.38 6.35 -13.24
C VAL A 140 19.70 7.36 -12.13
N ALA A 141 18.92 7.38 -11.05
CA ALA A 141 19.16 8.25 -9.91
C ALA A 141 20.50 7.99 -9.24
N HIS A 142 20.91 6.72 -9.12
CA HIS A 142 22.22 6.35 -8.61
C HIS A 142 23.34 6.98 -9.45
N PHE A 143 23.28 6.87 -10.78
CA PHE A 143 24.27 7.49 -11.66
C PHE A 143 24.32 9.02 -11.53
N GLU A 144 23.18 9.69 -11.34
CA GLU A 144 23.16 11.14 -11.12
C GLU A 144 23.72 11.52 -9.74
N ASN A 145 23.46 10.72 -8.71
CA ASN A 145 23.92 10.98 -7.36
C ASN A 145 25.43 10.75 -7.18
N ILE A 146 26.00 9.68 -7.75
CA ILE A 146 27.45 9.43 -7.61
C ILE A 146 28.27 10.54 -8.27
N LYS A 147 27.79 11.17 -9.35
CA LYS A 147 28.46 12.31 -10.00
C LYS A 147 28.60 13.52 -9.07
N GLN A 148 27.70 13.64 -8.08
CA GLN A 148 27.67 14.76 -7.14
C GLN A 148 28.36 14.42 -5.81
N LEU A 149 28.23 13.18 -5.37
CA LEU A 149 28.60 12.77 -4.02
C LEU A 149 29.96 12.07 -3.94
N TRP A 150 30.38 11.37 -5.00
CA TRP A 150 31.59 10.54 -4.96
C TRP A 150 32.80 11.31 -5.50
N PRO A 151 34.00 11.06 -4.95
CA PRO A 151 35.24 11.51 -5.56
C PRO A 151 35.37 10.98 -6.99
N LYS A 152 35.95 11.77 -7.90
CA LYS A 152 36.14 11.39 -9.31
C LYS A 152 36.78 10.02 -9.49
N GLN A 153 37.78 9.70 -8.66
CA GLN A 153 38.49 8.41 -8.72
C GLN A 153 37.58 7.21 -8.45
N GLU A 154 36.60 7.34 -7.55
CA GLU A 154 35.64 6.27 -7.25
C GLU A 154 34.61 6.11 -8.37
N ILE A 155 34.21 7.20 -9.01
CA ILE A 155 33.34 7.17 -10.20
C ILE A 155 34.07 6.46 -11.34
N ASP A 156 35.31 6.85 -11.63
CA ASP A 156 36.13 6.25 -12.70
C ASP A 156 36.31 4.75 -12.45
N TYR A 157 36.54 4.32 -11.21
CA TYR A 157 36.58 2.91 -10.82
C TYR A 157 35.24 2.20 -11.04
N TYR A 158 34.12 2.75 -10.55
CA TYR A 158 32.79 2.17 -10.71
C TYR A 158 32.39 1.97 -12.18
N LEU A 159 32.80 2.89 -13.07
CA LEU A 159 32.49 2.85 -14.50
C LEU A 159 33.43 1.98 -15.34
N SER A 160 34.55 1.50 -14.80
CA SER A 160 35.56 0.75 -15.57
C SER A 160 35.93 -0.61 -14.97
N ASN A 161 35.68 -0.83 -13.68
CA ASN A 161 36.00 -2.07 -12.98
C ASN A 161 34.74 -2.92 -12.72
N PHE A 162 34.35 -3.73 -13.71
CA PHE A 162 33.16 -4.59 -13.62
C PHE A 162 33.41 -5.97 -12.99
N THR A 163 34.65 -6.28 -12.61
CA THR A 163 35.00 -7.53 -11.93
C THR A 163 36.06 -7.31 -10.85
N PRO A 164 35.85 -7.85 -9.64
CA PRO A 164 34.63 -8.53 -9.18
C PRO A 164 33.45 -7.55 -9.01
N ILE A 165 32.22 -8.07 -9.00
CA ILE A 165 31.05 -7.27 -8.61
C ILE A 165 31.10 -7.09 -7.09
N ALA A 166 31.27 -5.85 -6.64
CA ALA A 166 31.21 -5.49 -5.23
C ALA A 166 29.76 -5.25 -4.80
N ILE A 167 29.29 -5.97 -3.77
CA ILE A 167 27.95 -5.81 -3.21
C ILE A 167 28.07 -4.96 -1.93
N PRO A 168 27.56 -3.71 -1.92
CA PRO A 168 27.62 -2.88 -0.73
C PRO A 168 26.66 -3.41 0.34
N MET A 169 27.23 -3.82 1.48
CA MET A 169 26.48 -4.27 2.64
C MET A 169 26.85 -3.42 3.84
N PHE A 170 25.86 -2.78 4.47
CA PHE A 170 26.06 -1.89 5.61
C PHE A 170 25.68 -2.62 6.90
N LYS A 171 26.61 -2.69 7.86
CA LYS A 171 26.35 -3.26 9.19
C LYS A 171 25.61 -2.28 10.11
N LYS A 172 25.75 -0.99 9.84
CA LYS A 172 25.21 0.09 10.66
C LYS A 172 24.57 1.14 9.77
N TYR A 173 23.52 1.77 10.29
CA TYR A 173 22.93 2.99 9.73
C TYR A 173 22.95 4.09 10.77
N GLU A 174 22.88 5.34 10.31
CA GLU A 174 22.60 6.47 11.20
C GLU A 174 21.13 6.40 11.67
N GLY A 175 20.88 6.73 12.93
CA GLY A 175 19.53 6.78 13.51
C GLY A 175 18.55 7.66 12.74
N ALA A 176 19.04 8.62 11.96
CA ALA A 176 18.27 9.47 11.05
C ALA A 176 17.42 8.65 10.06
N TRP A 177 17.85 7.45 9.69
CA TRP A 177 17.06 6.54 8.85
C TRP A 177 15.74 6.11 9.51
N LEU A 178 15.76 5.76 10.81
CA LEU A 178 14.53 5.43 11.55
C LEU A 178 13.62 6.65 11.69
N ILE A 179 14.20 7.82 11.94
CA ILE A 179 13.45 9.08 12.09
C ILE A 179 12.74 9.43 10.79
N SER A 180 13.46 9.39 9.66
CA SER A 180 12.88 9.63 8.32
C SER A 180 11.72 8.67 8.04
N LEU A 181 11.94 7.37 8.26
CA LEU A 181 10.90 6.36 8.07
C LEU A 181 9.65 6.65 8.93
N TYR A 182 9.84 7.06 10.19
CA TYR A 182 8.74 7.39 11.09
C TYR A 182 7.93 8.60 10.60
N GLU A 183 8.60 9.67 10.17
CA GLU A 183 7.95 10.87 9.64
C GLU A 183 7.15 10.57 8.36
N GLU A 184 7.73 9.78 7.45
CA GLU A 184 7.07 9.30 6.23
C GLU A 184 5.81 8.50 6.57
N CYS A 185 5.90 7.60 7.54
CA CYS A 185 4.76 6.79 7.99
C CYS A 185 3.62 7.63 8.55
N LEU A 186 3.93 8.65 9.36
CA LEU A 186 2.92 9.56 9.92
C LEU A 186 2.24 10.38 8.82
N SER A 187 2.99 10.84 7.83
CA SER A 187 2.44 11.54 6.66
C SER A 187 1.50 10.63 5.88
N MET A 188 1.93 9.41 5.58
CA MET A 188 1.13 8.44 4.84
C MET A 188 -0.13 8.03 5.61
N GLN A 189 -0.05 7.85 6.94
CA GLN A 189 -1.20 7.52 7.78
C GLN A 189 -2.30 8.58 7.67
N LYS A 190 -1.95 9.87 7.76
CA LYS A 190 -2.91 10.98 7.60
C LYS A 190 -3.60 10.96 6.24
N CYS A 191 -2.85 10.68 5.16
CA CYS A 191 -3.41 10.55 3.82
C CYS A 191 -4.38 9.36 3.72
N ASN A 192 -4.00 8.22 4.29
CA ASN A 192 -4.82 7.01 4.31
C ASN A 192 -6.13 7.20 5.09
N GLU A 193 -6.07 7.88 6.24
CA GLU A 193 -7.25 8.21 7.06
C GLU A 193 -8.26 9.05 6.28
N LYS A 194 -7.83 10.11 5.61
CA LYS A 194 -8.72 10.95 4.78
C LYS A 194 -9.41 10.15 3.67
N VAL A 195 -8.67 9.28 2.99
CA VAL A 195 -9.23 8.41 1.93
C VAL A 195 -10.23 7.41 2.53
N PHE A 196 -9.89 6.80 3.66
CA PHE A 196 -10.74 5.85 4.36
C PHE A 196 -12.04 6.51 4.84
N GLU A 197 -11.97 7.70 5.45
CA GLU A 197 -13.16 8.47 5.85
C GLU A 197 -14.07 8.78 4.66
N GLN A 198 -13.52 9.14 3.50
CA GLN A 198 -14.33 9.34 2.30
C GLN A 198 -14.96 8.03 1.81
N MET A 199 -14.24 6.91 1.91
CA MET A 199 -14.76 5.58 1.59
C MET A 199 -15.96 5.22 2.48
N ILE A 200 -15.89 5.55 3.78
CA ILE A 200 -16.97 5.38 4.74
C ILE A 200 -18.17 6.26 4.37
N LYS A 201 -17.96 7.55 4.08
CA LYS A 201 -19.04 8.47 3.65
C LYS A 201 -19.77 7.94 2.42
N ASP A 202 -19.03 7.47 1.42
CA ASP A 202 -19.63 6.87 0.22
C ASP A 202 -20.44 5.62 0.55
N TYR A 203 -19.93 4.78 1.45
CA TYR A 203 -20.63 3.57 1.86
C TYR A 203 -21.94 3.89 2.58
N GLU A 204 -21.94 4.85 3.51
CA GLU A 204 -23.13 5.34 4.20
C GLU A 204 -24.20 5.86 3.22
N ILE A 205 -23.78 6.65 2.22
CA ILE A 205 -24.69 7.15 1.18
C ILE A 205 -25.33 6.00 0.40
N LEU A 206 -24.57 4.96 0.06
CA LEU A 206 -25.10 3.81 -0.68
C LEU A 206 -26.07 2.99 0.16
N ILE A 207 -25.77 2.74 1.44
CA ILE A 207 -26.67 1.99 2.32
C ILE A 207 -27.84 2.83 2.85
N GLN A 208 -27.79 4.15 2.71
CA GLN A 208 -28.76 5.12 3.25
C GLN A 208 -28.90 5.05 4.77
N ASP A 209 -27.79 4.75 5.44
CA ASP A 209 -27.72 4.56 6.87
C ASP A 209 -26.30 4.85 7.38
N LYS A 210 -26.15 5.00 8.69
CA LYS A 210 -24.86 5.13 9.35
C LYS A 210 -24.19 3.78 9.48
N VAL A 211 -22.87 3.77 9.28
CA VAL A 211 -22.08 2.55 9.43
C VAL A 211 -21.45 2.51 10.81
N LEU A 212 -21.63 1.37 11.48
CA LEU A 212 -20.92 1.05 12.71
C LEU A 212 -19.85 0.02 12.37
N ILE A 213 -18.59 0.37 12.64
CA ILE A 213 -17.46 -0.56 12.52
C ILE A 213 -17.21 -1.13 13.90
N ASN A 214 -17.45 -2.44 14.04
CA ASN A 214 -17.19 -3.18 15.26
C ASN A 214 -16.05 -4.16 15.01
N ASP A 215 -15.04 -4.14 15.87
CA ASP A 215 -14.00 -5.15 15.88
C ASP A 215 -14.55 -6.46 16.43
N ILE A 216 -14.62 -7.47 15.57
CA ILE A 216 -15.01 -8.81 15.97
C ILE A 216 -13.74 -9.63 16.14
N VAL A 217 -13.47 -10.02 17.38
CA VAL A 217 -12.32 -10.87 17.73
C VAL A 217 -12.75 -12.33 17.63
N HIS A 218 -12.17 -13.04 16.66
CA HIS A 218 -12.27 -14.49 16.59
C HIS A 218 -11.01 -15.09 17.23
N PRO A 219 -11.14 -16.05 18.16
CA PRO A 219 -9.99 -16.58 18.91
C PRO A 219 -9.00 -17.33 18.00
N VAL A 220 -9.52 -18.02 16.99
CA VAL A 220 -8.71 -18.79 16.05
C VAL A 220 -9.26 -18.58 14.64
N ARG A 221 -8.36 -18.34 13.68
CA ARG A 221 -8.69 -18.38 12.26
C ARG A 221 -8.46 -19.82 11.75
N PRO A 222 -9.50 -20.54 11.28
CA PRO A 222 -9.33 -21.91 10.83
C PRO A 222 -8.45 -22.00 9.57
N PHE A 223 -7.37 -22.79 9.65
CA PHE A 223 -6.41 -22.96 8.57
C PHE A 223 -7.03 -23.42 7.25
N GLU A 224 -7.89 -24.45 7.30
CA GLU A 224 -8.51 -25.01 6.11
C GLU A 224 -9.35 -23.98 5.33
N SER A 225 -10.01 -23.07 6.04
CA SER A 225 -10.80 -22.01 5.40
C SER A 225 -9.92 -21.00 4.64
N GLU A 226 -8.75 -20.67 5.18
CA GLU A 226 -7.81 -19.72 4.59
C GLU A 226 -7.10 -20.32 3.37
N ILE A 227 -6.69 -21.59 3.47
CA ILE A 227 -6.10 -22.31 2.35
C ILE A 227 -7.10 -22.48 1.22
N LEU A 228 -8.35 -22.82 1.53
CA LEU A 228 -9.38 -22.98 0.52
C LEU A 228 -9.58 -21.68 -0.26
N LEU A 229 -9.71 -20.54 0.43
CA LEU A 229 -9.86 -19.23 -0.21
C LEU A 229 -8.72 -18.95 -1.20
N SER A 230 -7.47 -19.16 -0.76
CA SER A 230 -6.29 -18.91 -1.58
C SER A 230 -6.21 -19.86 -2.79
N LYS A 231 -6.48 -21.15 -2.58
CA LYS A 231 -6.51 -22.17 -3.64
C LYS A 231 -7.59 -21.85 -4.69
N THR A 232 -8.80 -21.53 -4.24
CA THR A 232 -9.92 -21.16 -5.11
C THR A 232 -9.59 -19.89 -5.91
N SER A 233 -9.05 -18.86 -5.26
CA SER A 233 -8.63 -17.62 -5.94
C SER A 233 -7.61 -17.90 -7.04
N LEU A 234 -6.57 -18.71 -6.76
CA LEU A 234 -5.55 -19.08 -7.74
C LEU A 234 -6.15 -19.89 -8.91
N GLN A 235 -7.06 -20.83 -8.63
CA GLN A 235 -7.76 -21.58 -9.66
C GLN A 235 -8.60 -20.68 -10.56
N MET A 236 -9.31 -19.70 -9.98
CA MET A 236 -10.09 -18.70 -10.72
C MET A 236 -9.18 -17.83 -11.60
N GLN A 237 -8.03 -17.40 -11.09
CA GLN A 237 -7.03 -16.65 -11.86
C GLN A 237 -6.45 -17.46 -13.03
N ASN A 238 -6.25 -18.77 -12.82
CA ASN A 238 -5.72 -19.65 -13.86
C ASN A 238 -6.80 -20.22 -14.79
N ARG A 239 -8.07 -19.83 -14.65
CA ARG A 239 -9.22 -20.38 -15.39
C ARG A 239 -9.36 -21.91 -15.23
N LYS A 240 -8.93 -22.45 -14.09
CA LYS A 240 -9.01 -23.87 -13.73
C LYS A 240 -10.16 -24.20 -12.78
N TYR A 241 -10.85 -23.19 -12.26
CA TYR A 241 -11.97 -23.37 -11.34
C TYR A 241 -13.18 -23.99 -12.07
N LYS A 242 -13.76 -25.03 -11.48
CA LYS A 242 -15.00 -25.68 -11.93
C LYS A 242 -16.01 -25.55 -10.79
N ALA A 243 -17.16 -24.95 -11.09
CA ALA A 243 -18.26 -24.79 -10.14
C ALA A 243 -18.99 -26.11 -9.91
#